data_AF-A0A7W5XXY4-F1
#
_entry.id   AF-A0A7W5XXY4-F1
#
_cell.length_a   1.000
_cell.length_b   1.000
_cell.length_c   1.000
_cell.angle_alpha   90.00
_cell.angle_beta   90.00
_cell.angle_gamma   90.00
#
_symmetry.space_group_name_H-M   'P 1'
#
loop_
_entity.id
_entity.type
_entity.pdbx_description
1 polymer ?
#
loop_
_entity_poly.entity_id
_entity_poly.type
_entity_poly.pdbx_seq_one_letter_code
_entity_poly.pdbx_strand_id
1 'polypeptide(L)'
;MRLVALPPDGNGHMRAGLQIEPKPGWITYWREPGNNGIPPQITIAPQSGVTLDAISYPVPRHITDGNKVDDIAYDAPVTLPLSLRTSKTGSFILDATAFVGICKDICIPFQAQFSLKIGAVAQSRPQEEAILQAATARLPEAPSADFEIVAHAMSPDLKQLSLKVMLPEERSETPDIIVTGPNGYAFSRQVNTARGGKAYATDIAIGKLPKDYDIHGKQWGVLIIDGARAMETTLAFD
;
A
#
# COMPACT_ATOMS: atom_id res chain seq x y z
N MET A 1 1.82 16.42 -8.78
CA MET A 1 2.01 14.99 -9.12
C MET A 1 2.84 14.90 -10.39
N ARG A 2 3.66 13.86 -10.52
CA ARG A 2 4.49 13.57 -11.71
C ARG A 2 4.45 12.09 -12.00
N LEU A 3 4.28 11.71 -13.27
CA LEU A 3 4.50 10.34 -13.73
C LEU A 3 5.94 10.21 -14.22
N VAL A 4 6.63 9.15 -13.77
CA VAL A 4 7.96 8.75 -14.27
C VAL A 4 7.87 7.32 -14.80
N ALA A 5 8.65 7.00 -15.84
CA ALA A 5 8.68 5.67 -16.44
C ALA A 5 10.01 5.39 -17.12
N LEU A 6 10.44 4.13 -17.03
CA LEU A 6 11.54 3.57 -17.79
C LEU A 6 11.02 2.93 -19.09
N PRO A 7 11.86 2.84 -20.15
CA PRO A 7 11.54 2.02 -21.31
C PRO A 7 11.27 0.55 -20.93
N PRO A 8 10.51 -0.20 -21.76
CA PRO A 8 10.33 -1.63 -21.54
C PRO A 8 11.65 -2.40 -21.64
N ASP A 9 11.79 -3.42 -20.79
CA ASP A 9 12.88 -4.40 -20.90
C ASP A 9 12.63 -5.38 -22.07
N GLY A 10 13.53 -6.35 -22.22
CA GLY A 10 13.43 -7.36 -23.29
C GLY A 10 12.18 -8.24 -23.24
N ASN A 11 11.47 -8.29 -22.10
CA ASN A 11 10.25 -9.04 -21.89
C ASN A 11 8.99 -8.16 -21.95
N GLY A 12 9.15 -6.87 -22.26
CA GLY A 12 8.05 -5.90 -22.30
C GLY A 12 7.61 -5.42 -20.93
N HIS A 13 8.36 -5.67 -19.85
CA HIS A 13 8.07 -5.14 -18.52
C HIS A 13 8.60 -3.71 -18.42
N MET A 14 7.81 -2.82 -17.85
CA MET A 14 8.19 -1.44 -17.59
C MET A 14 7.99 -1.12 -16.12
N ARG A 15 8.97 -0.44 -15.53
CA ARG A 15 8.81 0.18 -14.23
C ARG A 15 8.43 1.64 -14.41
N ALA A 16 7.39 2.05 -13.71
CA ALA A 16 6.93 3.43 -13.65
C ALA A 16 6.62 3.82 -12.21
N GLY A 17 6.31 5.09 -11.97
CA GLY A 17 6.02 5.60 -10.64
C GLY A 17 5.18 6.86 -10.69
N LEU A 18 4.15 6.92 -9.85
CA LEU A 18 3.37 8.13 -9.62
C LEU A 18 3.93 8.86 -8.39
N GLN A 19 4.57 9.99 -8.61
CA GLN A 19 5.03 10.87 -7.52
C GLN A 19 3.89 11.79 -7.08
N ILE A 20 3.60 11.77 -5.79
CA ILE A 20 2.61 12.61 -5.12
C ILE A 20 3.34 13.40 -4.05
N GLU A 21 3.19 14.72 -4.09
CA GLU A 21 3.88 15.64 -3.17
C GLU A 21 2.82 16.48 -2.45
N PRO A 22 2.26 15.96 -1.33
CA PRO A 22 1.42 16.76 -0.47
C PRO A 22 2.21 17.97 0.06
N LYS A 23 1.56 19.13 0.17
CA LYS A 23 2.14 20.27 0.88
C LYS A 23 2.26 19.95 2.38
N PRO A 24 3.16 20.61 3.13
CA PRO A 24 3.21 20.45 4.58
C PRO A 24 1.83 20.63 5.23
N GLY A 25 1.46 19.67 6.09
CA GLY A 25 0.14 19.62 6.74
C GLY A 25 -1.00 19.07 5.87
N TRP A 26 -0.71 18.56 4.67
CA TRP A 26 -1.66 17.83 3.82
C TRP A 26 -1.23 16.37 3.70
N ILE A 27 -2.20 15.49 3.47
CA ILE A 27 -1.98 14.05 3.25
C ILE A 27 -2.56 13.58 1.91
N THR A 28 -2.01 12.47 1.40
CA THR A 28 -2.60 11.61 0.38
C THR A 28 -2.72 10.20 0.93
N TYR A 29 -3.59 9.35 0.41
CA TYR A 29 -3.86 8.05 1.05
C TYR A 29 -3.05 6.88 0.53
N TRP A 30 -2.97 5.87 1.39
CA TRP A 30 -2.66 4.49 1.02
C TRP A 30 -3.82 3.86 0.23
N ARG A 31 -3.63 2.60 -0.20
CA ARG A 31 -4.63 1.85 -0.96
C ARG A 31 -5.93 1.62 -0.18
N GLU A 32 -5.81 1.39 1.12
CA GLU A 32 -6.95 1.35 2.03
C GLU A 32 -6.87 2.57 2.93
N PRO A 33 -7.65 3.62 2.66
CA PRO A 33 -7.41 4.93 3.26
C PRO A 33 -7.84 5.01 4.73
N GLY A 34 -8.54 3.99 5.24
CA GLY A 34 -9.31 4.09 6.48
C GLY A 34 -10.74 4.55 6.20
N ASN A 35 -11.34 5.32 7.11
CA ASN A 35 -12.79 5.56 7.07
C ASN A 35 -13.27 6.58 6.02
N ASN A 36 -12.49 7.64 5.77
CA ASN A 36 -12.98 8.82 5.04
C ASN A 36 -12.10 9.26 3.87
N GLY A 37 -11.07 8.49 3.52
CA GLY A 37 -10.16 8.88 2.46
C GLY A 37 -10.53 8.37 1.07
N ILE A 38 -9.79 8.88 0.08
CA ILE A 38 -9.95 8.52 -1.32
C ILE A 38 -8.65 7.85 -1.76
N PRO A 39 -8.65 6.52 -2.01
CA PRO A 39 -7.44 5.82 -2.38
C PRO A 39 -6.97 6.24 -3.77
N PRO A 40 -5.66 6.17 -4.05
CA PRO A 40 -5.13 6.49 -5.36
C PRO A 40 -5.60 5.47 -6.41
N GLN A 41 -6.12 5.97 -7.52
CA GLN A 41 -6.49 5.19 -8.69
C GLN A 41 -5.67 5.64 -9.89
N ILE A 42 -5.07 4.69 -10.61
CA ILE A 42 -4.34 4.95 -11.84
C ILE A 42 -4.96 4.14 -12.97
N THR A 43 -5.27 4.82 -14.07
CA THR A 43 -5.78 4.20 -15.30
C THR A 43 -4.85 4.50 -16.44
N ILE A 44 -4.37 3.46 -17.12
CA ILE A 44 -3.60 3.58 -18.36
C ILE A 44 -4.58 3.61 -19.53
N ALA A 45 -4.41 4.56 -20.43
CA ALA A 45 -5.34 4.72 -21.54
C ALA A 45 -5.11 3.60 -22.57
N PRO A 46 -6.18 2.92 -23.05
CA PRO A 46 -6.04 1.73 -23.92
C PRO A 46 -5.22 1.97 -25.19
N GLN A 47 -5.27 3.17 -25.77
CA GLN A 47 -4.52 3.52 -26.99
C GLN A 47 -3.00 3.48 -26.80
N SER A 48 -2.51 3.55 -25.55
CA SER A 48 -1.09 3.40 -25.24
C SER A 48 -0.58 2.00 -25.60
N GLY A 49 -1.46 0.98 -25.61
CA GLY A 49 -1.05 -0.42 -25.74
C GLY A 49 -0.18 -0.89 -24.57
N VAL A 50 -0.43 -0.33 -23.38
CA VAL A 50 0.27 -0.60 -22.12
C VAL A 50 -0.75 -1.02 -21.08
N THR A 51 -0.46 -2.07 -20.33
CA THR A 51 -1.28 -2.59 -19.23
C THR A 51 -0.63 -2.22 -17.91
N LEU A 52 -1.43 -1.84 -16.90
CA LEU A 52 -1.00 -1.73 -15.51
C LEU A 52 -1.19 -3.09 -14.84
N ASP A 53 -0.08 -3.74 -14.49
CA ASP A 53 -0.08 -5.05 -13.82
C ASP A 53 -0.28 -4.89 -12.30
N ALA A 54 0.39 -3.92 -11.68
CA ALA A 54 0.30 -3.68 -10.24
C ALA A 54 0.68 -2.25 -9.84
N ILE A 55 0.13 -1.82 -8.70
CA ILE A 55 0.60 -0.65 -7.94
C ILE A 55 1.19 -1.19 -6.64
N SER A 56 2.45 -0.86 -6.36
CA SER A 56 3.06 -1.12 -5.06
C SER A 56 2.94 0.12 -4.18
N TYR A 57 2.89 -0.10 -2.88
CA TYR A 57 2.66 0.97 -1.90
C TYR A 57 3.81 1.02 -0.91
N PRO A 58 4.57 2.12 -0.85
CA PRO A 58 5.49 2.37 0.24
C PRO A 58 4.77 2.28 1.59
N VAL A 59 5.53 2.05 2.66
CA VAL A 59 4.98 1.98 4.02
C VAL A 59 4.24 3.30 4.35
N PRO A 60 2.92 3.25 4.59
CA PRO A 60 2.16 4.43 4.98
C PRO A 60 2.39 4.76 6.45
N ARG A 61 1.89 5.92 6.87
CA ARG A 61 1.68 6.25 8.28
C ARG A 61 0.25 5.92 8.68
N HIS A 62 0.09 5.40 9.89
CA HIS A 62 -1.20 5.31 10.55
C HIS A 62 -1.42 6.58 11.37
N ILE A 63 -2.39 7.39 10.96
CA ILE A 63 -2.71 8.67 11.58
C ILE A 63 -4.02 8.50 12.35
N THR A 64 -3.94 8.55 13.68
CA THR A 64 -5.08 8.40 14.57
C THR A 64 -5.26 9.60 15.48
N ASP A 65 -6.52 9.99 15.71
CA ASP A 65 -6.91 10.97 16.73
C ASP A 65 -8.18 10.47 17.44
N GLY A 66 -7.96 9.73 18.53
CA GLY A 66 -9.02 9.10 19.31
C GLY A 66 -9.94 8.23 18.44
N ASN A 67 -11.24 8.52 18.47
CA ASN A 67 -12.25 7.81 17.66
C ASN A 67 -12.67 8.61 16.41
N LYS A 68 -12.02 9.72 16.10
CA LYS A 68 -12.47 10.67 15.05
C LYS A 68 -11.68 10.53 13.76
N VAL A 69 -10.39 10.22 13.86
CA VAL A 69 -9.49 10.05 12.72
C VAL A 69 -8.84 8.68 12.82
N ASP A 70 -8.90 7.94 11.71
CA ASP A 70 -8.28 6.63 11.52
C ASP A 70 -7.96 6.54 10.03
N ASP A 71 -6.84 7.18 9.66
CA ASP A 71 -6.40 7.34 8.29
C ASP A 71 -5.08 6.59 8.09
N ILE A 72 -4.96 5.92 6.94
CA ILE A 72 -3.72 5.26 6.52
C ILE A 72 -3.21 6.01 5.30
N ALA A 73 -2.15 6.79 5.49
CA ALA A 73 -1.84 7.90 4.60
C ALA A 73 -0.34 8.22 4.52
N TYR A 74 -0.01 9.16 3.63
CA TYR A 74 1.31 9.76 3.47
C TYR A 74 1.19 11.27 3.68
N ASP A 75 1.89 11.79 4.67
CA ASP A 75 1.99 13.22 4.99
C ASP A 75 3.31 13.85 4.49
N ALA A 76 4.04 13.10 3.67
CA ALA A 76 5.26 13.49 3.01
C ALA A 76 5.23 13.05 1.54
N PRO A 77 6.14 13.57 0.68
CA PRO A 77 6.30 13.08 -0.67
C PRO A 77 6.42 11.55 -0.76
N VAL A 78 5.59 10.96 -1.60
CA VAL A 78 5.55 9.52 -1.85
C VAL A 78 5.61 9.26 -3.35
N THR A 79 6.29 8.19 -3.74
CA THR A 79 6.24 7.67 -5.10
C THR A 79 5.64 6.27 -5.05
N LEU A 80 4.50 6.07 -5.71
CA LEU A 80 3.87 4.74 -5.82
C LEU A 80 4.46 4.01 -7.02
N PRO A 81 5.25 2.92 -6.84
CA PRO A 81 5.76 2.15 -7.96
C PRO A 81 4.62 1.49 -8.74
N LEU A 82 4.76 1.49 -10.06
CA LEU A 82 3.83 0.90 -11.01
C LEU A 82 4.59 -0.15 -11.82
N SER A 83 4.04 -1.36 -11.87
CA SER A 83 4.49 -2.41 -12.79
C SER A 83 3.60 -2.36 -14.01
N LEU A 84 4.16 -2.07 -15.17
CA LEU A 84 3.42 -2.02 -16.44
C LEU A 84 3.96 -3.06 -17.42
N ARG A 85 3.15 -3.40 -18.41
CA ARG A 85 3.52 -4.32 -19.48
C ARG A 85 3.10 -3.80 -20.85
N THR A 86 3.92 -4.04 -21.86
CA THR A 86 3.58 -3.69 -23.25
C THR A 86 4.21 -4.66 -24.25
N SER A 87 3.54 -4.83 -25.39
CA SER A 87 4.12 -5.48 -26.58
C SER A 87 4.64 -4.47 -27.61
N LYS A 88 4.53 -3.17 -27.33
CA LYS A 88 5.01 -2.10 -28.21
C LYS A 88 6.53 -2.14 -28.29
N THR A 89 7.04 -1.98 -29.50
CA THR A 89 8.46 -1.79 -29.78
C THR A 89 8.69 -0.37 -30.30
N GLY A 90 9.90 0.16 -30.10
CA GLY A 90 10.24 1.53 -30.51
C GLY A 90 9.63 2.60 -29.58
N SER A 91 9.46 3.81 -30.09
CA SER A 91 8.92 4.93 -29.31
C SER A 91 7.39 4.96 -29.38
N PHE A 92 6.75 5.17 -28.24
CA PHE A 92 5.30 5.31 -28.13
C PHE A 92 4.93 6.33 -27.05
N ILE A 93 3.65 6.67 -26.98
CA ILE A 93 3.08 7.54 -25.96
C ILE A 93 2.40 6.68 -24.90
N LEU A 94 2.74 6.94 -23.63
CA LEU A 94 2.05 6.42 -22.46
C LEU A 94 1.12 7.52 -21.92
N ASP A 95 -0.18 7.33 -22.12
CA ASP A 95 -1.20 8.19 -21.54
C ASP A 95 -1.76 7.52 -20.27
N ALA A 96 -1.84 8.28 -19.19
CA ALA A 96 -2.37 7.82 -17.91
C ALA A 96 -3.20 8.90 -17.22
N THR A 97 -4.20 8.48 -16.46
CA THR A 97 -4.95 9.33 -15.54
C THR A 97 -4.71 8.85 -14.13
N ALA A 98 -4.43 9.77 -13.21
CA ALA A 98 -4.41 9.48 -11.77
C ALA A 98 -5.50 10.27 -11.07
N PHE A 99 -6.22 9.61 -10.17
CA PHE A 99 -7.23 10.19 -9.29
C PHE A 99 -6.84 9.87 -7.85
N VAL A 100 -6.67 10.88 -7.00
CA VAL A 100 -6.18 10.73 -5.62
C VAL A 100 -6.96 11.64 -4.68
N GLY A 101 -7.07 11.29 -3.41
CA GLY A 101 -7.49 12.21 -2.36
C GLY A 101 -6.32 13.04 -1.85
N ILE A 102 -6.50 14.36 -1.74
CA ILE A 102 -5.58 15.25 -1.03
C ILE A 102 -6.37 15.94 0.09
N CYS A 103 -5.98 15.74 1.34
CA CYS A 103 -6.77 16.19 2.47
C CYS A 103 -5.95 16.94 3.52
N LYS A 104 -6.62 17.85 4.21
CA LYS A 104 -6.12 18.54 5.39
C LYS A 104 -7.20 18.52 6.47
N ASP A 105 -8.21 19.38 6.30
CA ASP A 105 -9.41 19.41 7.16
C ASP A 105 -10.60 18.70 6.49
N ILE A 106 -10.63 18.75 5.16
CA ILE A 106 -11.57 18.04 4.29
C ILE A 106 -10.78 17.31 3.22
N CYS A 107 -11.34 16.23 2.67
CA CYS A 107 -10.71 15.57 1.55
C CYS A 107 -11.20 16.08 0.20
N ILE A 108 -10.25 16.44 -0.65
CA ILE A 108 -10.49 17.00 -1.98
C ILE A 108 -10.03 15.96 -3.02
N PRO A 109 -10.93 15.50 -3.91
CA PRO A 109 -10.54 14.66 -5.03
C PRO A 109 -9.68 15.47 -6.02
N PHE A 110 -8.53 14.93 -6.40
CA PHE A 110 -7.60 15.55 -7.33
C PHE A 110 -7.32 14.60 -8.50
N GLN A 111 -7.50 15.09 -9.72
CA GLN A 111 -7.23 14.34 -10.93
C GLN A 111 -6.11 14.98 -11.74
N ALA A 112 -5.21 14.17 -12.27
CA ALA A 112 -4.22 14.60 -13.25
C ALA A 112 -4.19 13.65 -14.45
N GLN A 113 -3.91 14.22 -15.62
CA GLN A 113 -3.68 13.48 -16.85
C GLN A 113 -2.21 13.65 -17.23
N PHE A 114 -1.59 12.55 -17.64
CA PHE A 114 -0.18 12.49 -18.02
C PHE A 114 -0.08 11.94 -19.43
N SER A 115 0.85 12.50 -20.22
CA SER A 115 1.24 11.97 -21.51
C SER A 115 2.76 11.95 -21.57
N LEU A 116 3.35 10.75 -21.59
CA LEU A 116 4.78 10.55 -21.56
C LEU A 116 5.26 9.91 -22.86
N LYS A 117 6.27 10.50 -23.51
CA LYS A 117 6.99 9.83 -24.59
C LYS A 117 7.95 8.81 -24.01
N ILE A 118 7.72 7.54 -24.32
CA ILE A 118 8.62 6.43 -24.01
C ILE A 118 9.56 6.25 -25.20
N GLY A 119 10.87 6.27 -24.90
CA GLY A 119 11.92 6.07 -25.89
C GLY A 119 12.14 4.60 -26.19
N ALA A 120 12.98 4.30 -27.19
CA ALA A 120 13.39 2.93 -27.48
C ALA A 120 14.22 2.32 -26.31
N VAL A 121 14.34 0.99 -26.32
CA VAL A 121 14.85 0.06 -25.27
C VAL A 121 16.28 0.35 -24.74
N ALA A 122 16.93 1.46 -25.10
CA ALA A 122 18.33 1.75 -24.74
C ALA A 122 18.58 3.17 -24.21
N GLN A 123 17.55 3.99 -24.00
CA GLN A 123 17.77 5.34 -23.49
C GLN A 123 17.92 5.33 -21.96
N SER A 124 19.14 5.60 -21.49
CA SER A 124 19.42 5.77 -20.06
C SER A 124 18.57 6.89 -19.46
N ARG A 125 17.96 6.60 -18.30
CA ARG A 125 17.11 7.51 -17.52
C ARG A 125 17.52 7.45 -16.05
N PRO A 126 18.72 7.95 -15.68
CA PRO A 126 19.29 7.73 -14.36
C PRO A 126 18.48 8.41 -13.24
N GLN A 127 17.81 9.53 -13.53
CA GLN A 127 16.96 10.20 -12.56
C GLN A 127 15.69 9.39 -12.26
N GLU A 128 15.02 8.90 -13.31
CA GLU A 128 13.85 8.02 -13.16
C GLU A 128 14.24 6.71 -12.47
N GLU A 129 15.38 6.12 -12.83
CA GLU A 129 15.91 4.92 -12.17
C GLU A 129 16.09 5.15 -10.66
N ALA A 130 16.75 6.25 -10.27
CA ALA A 130 16.97 6.59 -8.88
C ALA A 130 15.67 6.85 -8.11
N ILE A 131 14.69 7.55 -8.72
CA ILE A 131 13.36 7.77 -8.13
C ILE A 131 12.67 6.44 -7.85
N LEU A 132 12.67 5.53 -8.83
CA LEU A 132 11.99 4.24 -8.72
C LEU A 132 12.70 3.32 -7.72
N GLN A 133 14.03 3.31 -7.71
CA GLN A 133 14.81 2.54 -6.73
C GLN A 133 14.54 3.04 -5.31
N ALA A 134 14.52 4.35 -5.09
CA ALA A 134 14.20 4.94 -3.79
C ALA A 134 12.77 4.63 -3.34
N ALA A 135 11.82 4.56 -4.28
CA ALA A 135 10.44 4.17 -4.01
C ALA A 135 10.34 2.68 -3.62
N THR A 136 11.00 1.79 -4.36
CA THR A 136 11.04 0.36 -4.06
C THR A 136 11.69 0.07 -2.70
N ALA A 137 12.73 0.82 -2.31
CA ALA A 137 13.39 0.66 -1.02
C ALA A 137 12.52 1.05 0.19
N ARG A 138 11.37 1.70 -0.04
CA ARG A 138 10.38 2.06 0.99
C ARG A 138 9.16 1.14 1.03
N LEU A 139 9.14 0.08 0.21
CA LEU A 139 8.09 -0.93 0.29
C LEU A 139 8.24 -1.73 1.59
N PRO A 140 7.13 -2.24 2.17
CA PRO A 140 7.21 -3.20 3.26
C PRO A 140 7.97 -4.46 2.81
N GLU A 141 8.69 -5.07 3.74
CA GLU A 141 9.41 -6.31 3.49
C GLU A 141 8.47 -7.52 3.51
N ALA A 142 8.90 -8.61 2.88
CA ALA A 142 8.21 -9.89 2.99
C ALA A 142 8.46 -10.51 4.37
N PRO A 143 7.56 -11.41 4.87
CA PRO A 143 7.79 -12.11 6.12
C PRO A 143 9.13 -12.87 6.11
N SER A 144 9.77 -12.89 7.28
CA SER A 144 11.06 -13.53 7.50
C SER A 144 11.13 -14.14 8.90
N ALA A 145 12.11 -14.99 9.17
CA ALA A 145 12.20 -15.74 10.43
C ALA A 145 12.28 -14.86 11.70
N ASP A 146 12.66 -13.59 11.57
CA ASP A 146 12.69 -12.63 12.68
C ASP A 146 11.57 -11.58 12.63
N PHE A 147 10.74 -11.56 11.57
CA PHE A 147 9.57 -10.70 11.47
C PHE A 147 8.46 -11.36 10.65
N GLU A 148 7.52 -12.00 11.34
CA GLU A 148 6.44 -12.77 10.72
C GLU A 148 5.22 -12.91 11.63
N ILE A 149 4.08 -13.29 11.04
CA ILE A 149 2.90 -13.74 11.78
C ILE A 149 3.05 -15.24 12.01
N VAL A 150 3.26 -15.64 13.26
CA VAL A 150 3.49 -17.04 13.64
C VAL A 150 2.20 -17.84 13.78
N ALA A 151 1.08 -17.16 14.06
CA ALA A 151 -0.25 -17.76 14.09
C ALA A 151 -1.33 -16.70 13.96
N HIS A 152 -2.45 -17.08 13.34
CA HIS A 152 -3.67 -16.27 13.31
C HIS A 152 -4.92 -17.14 13.49
N ALA A 153 -5.99 -16.56 14.01
CA ALA A 153 -7.29 -17.22 14.11
C ALA A 153 -8.43 -16.18 14.09
N MET A 154 -9.45 -16.41 13.27
CA MET A 154 -10.66 -15.61 13.27
C MET A 154 -11.66 -16.18 14.29
N SER A 155 -12.31 -15.32 15.08
CA SER A 155 -13.38 -15.74 15.99
C SER A 155 -14.60 -16.24 15.20
N PRO A 156 -15.39 -17.21 15.72
CA PRO A 156 -16.55 -17.73 15.01
C PRO A 156 -17.61 -16.70 14.64
N ASP A 157 -17.68 -15.59 15.37
CA ASP A 157 -18.59 -14.47 15.10
C ASP A 157 -17.99 -13.39 14.18
N LEU A 158 -16.78 -13.60 13.67
CA LEU A 158 -16.01 -12.71 12.79
C LEU A 158 -15.75 -11.31 13.38
N LYS A 159 -15.77 -11.16 14.71
CA LYS A 159 -15.55 -9.88 15.38
C LYS A 159 -14.13 -9.66 15.87
N GLN A 160 -13.32 -10.72 15.92
CA GLN A 160 -11.95 -10.64 16.42
C GLN A 160 -11.02 -11.54 15.60
N LEU A 161 -9.91 -10.96 15.17
CA LEU A 161 -8.80 -11.69 14.57
C LEU A 161 -7.63 -11.72 15.55
N SER A 162 -7.38 -12.87 16.15
CA SER A 162 -6.22 -13.09 17.01
C SER A 162 -4.97 -13.24 16.16
N LEU A 163 -3.90 -12.53 16.53
CA LEU A 163 -2.59 -12.59 15.89
C LEU A 163 -1.52 -12.88 16.94
N LYS A 164 -0.60 -13.78 16.58
CA LYS A 164 0.70 -13.93 17.23
C LYS A 164 1.77 -13.56 16.22
N VAL A 165 2.68 -12.68 16.62
CA VAL A 165 3.66 -12.05 15.75
C VAL A 165 5.04 -12.20 16.39
N MET A 166 6.02 -12.59 15.57
CA MET A 166 7.43 -12.41 15.88
C MET A 166 7.84 -11.03 15.39
N LEU A 167 8.26 -10.15 16.29
CA LEU A 167 8.71 -8.79 15.97
C LEU A 167 10.24 -8.74 15.83
N PRO A 168 10.76 -7.83 14.99
CA PRO A 168 12.19 -7.80 14.69
C PRO A 168 13.05 -7.38 15.89
N GLU A 169 12.50 -6.54 16.76
CA GLU A 169 13.20 -5.97 17.92
C GLU A 169 12.31 -5.98 19.17
N GLU A 170 12.98 -6.01 20.32
CA GLU A 170 12.30 -5.81 21.60
C GLU A 170 12.15 -4.32 21.85
N ARG A 171 10.89 -3.85 21.87
CA ARG A 171 10.54 -2.44 22.03
C ARG A 171 9.44 -2.28 23.06
N SER A 172 9.39 -1.11 23.71
CA SER A 172 8.29 -0.76 24.62
C SER A 172 7.03 -0.34 23.87
N GLU A 173 7.21 0.21 22.66
CA GLU A 173 6.14 0.67 21.79
C GLU A 173 5.34 -0.52 21.24
N THR A 174 4.04 -0.31 21.08
CA THR A 174 3.16 -1.24 20.37
C THR A 174 3.38 -1.07 18.86
N PRO A 175 3.51 -2.16 18.09
CA PRO A 175 3.53 -2.05 16.63
C PRO A 175 2.18 -1.55 16.11
N ASP A 176 2.17 -0.86 14.98
CA ASP A 176 0.93 -0.60 14.25
C ASP A 176 0.61 -1.80 13.38
N ILE A 177 -0.57 -2.40 13.57
CA ILE A 177 -1.04 -3.53 12.77
C ILE A 177 -2.29 -3.10 12.02
N ILE A 178 -2.22 -3.16 10.70
CA ILE A 178 -3.31 -2.82 9.80
C ILE A 178 -3.70 -4.06 9.01
N VAL A 179 -4.92 -4.53 9.23
CA VAL A 179 -5.50 -5.68 8.52
C VAL A 179 -6.43 -5.20 7.42
N THR A 180 -6.13 -5.51 6.17
CA THR A 180 -6.95 -5.15 5.01
C THR A 180 -7.87 -6.32 4.64
N GLY A 181 -9.17 -6.13 4.84
CA GLY A 181 -10.23 -7.08 4.54
C GLY A 181 -10.85 -6.91 3.15
N PRO A 182 -12.02 -7.51 2.90
CA PRO A 182 -12.69 -7.45 1.59
C PRO A 182 -13.13 -6.02 1.25
N ASN A 183 -13.29 -5.70 -0.04
CA ASN A 183 -13.96 -4.48 -0.52
C ASN A 183 -13.47 -3.16 0.10
N GLY A 184 -12.16 -3.07 0.36
CA GLY A 184 -11.51 -1.86 0.87
C GLY A 184 -11.68 -1.58 2.36
N TYR A 185 -11.98 -2.62 3.15
CA TYR A 185 -12.06 -2.52 4.60
C TYR A 185 -10.66 -2.58 5.20
N ALA A 186 -10.38 -1.73 6.19
CA ALA A 186 -9.18 -1.79 7.01
C ALA A 186 -9.54 -1.85 8.49
N PHE A 187 -8.83 -2.67 9.25
CA PHE A 187 -9.01 -2.85 10.69
C PHE A 187 -7.67 -2.67 11.39
N SER A 188 -7.60 -1.72 12.32
CA SER A 188 -6.35 -1.34 13.00
C SER A 188 -6.45 -1.37 14.54
N ARG A 189 -7.66 -1.55 15.08
CA ARG A 189 -7.92 -1.49 16.52
C ARG A 189 -7.44 -2.76 17.22
N GLN A 190 -6.26 -2.66 17.83
CA GLN A 190 -5.67 -3.70 18.67
C GLN A 190 -6.30 -3.72 20.08
N VAL A 191 -6.63 -4.91 20.58
CA VAL A 191 -7.11 -5.17 21.95
C VAL A 191 -6.42 -6.41 22.52
N ASN A 192 -6.46 -6.58 23.85
CA ASN A 192 -5.84 -7.72 24.55
C ASN A 192 -4.35 -7.93 24.20
N THR A 193 -3.59 -6.84 24.14
CA THR A 193 -2.19 -6.88 23.73
C THR A 193 -1.30 -7.47 24.83
N ALA A 194 -0.34 -8.30 24.43
CA ALA A 194 0.68 -8.85 25.31
C ALA A 194 2.02 -8.93 24.56
N ARG A 195 3.10 -8.46 25.20
CA ARG A 195 4.46 -8.54 24.67
C ARG A 195 5.36 -9.30 25.64
N GLY A 196 6.15 -10.24 25.10
CA GLY A 196 7.21 -10.95 25.80
C GLY A 196 8.46 -10.99 24.93
N GLY A 197 9.39 -10.07 25.15
CA GLY A 197 10.53 -9.86 24.27
C GLY A 197 10.08 -9.51 22.84
N LYS A 198 10.51 -10.32 21.86
CA LYS A 198 10.10 -10.22 20.45
C LYS A 198 8.73 -10.84 20.15
N ALA A 199 8.18 -11.65 21.05
CA ALA A 199 6.85 -12.22 20.85
C ALA A 199 5.78 -11.18 21.19
N TYR A 200 4.85 -10.98 20.27
CA TYR A 200 3.70 -10.09 20.43
C TYR A 200 2.41 -10.82 20.12
N ALA A 201 1.39 -10.65 20.97
CA ALA A 201 0.06 -11.18 20.76
C ALA A 201 -0.96 -10.05 20.89
N THR A 202 -1.96 -10.06 20.02
CA THR A 202 -3.08 -9.10 20.06
C THR A 202 -4.30 -9.71 19.40
N ASP A 203 -5.47 -9.18 19.72
CA ASP A 203 -6.66 -9.34 18.89
C ASP A 203 -6.91 -8.05 18.11
N ILE A 204 -7.26 -8.16 16.83
CA ILE A 204 -7.74 -7.05 16.02
C ILE A 204 -9.26 -7.06 16.08
N ALA A 205 -9.85 -5.97 16.55
CA ALA A 205 -11.29 -5.81 16.56
C ALA A 205 -11.79 -5.62 15.12
N ILE A 206 -12.58 -6.57 14.65
CA ILE A 206 -13.22 -6.52 13.34
C ILE A 206 -14.57 -5.82 13.51
N GLY A 207 -14.68 -4.67 12.86
CA GLY A 207 -15.87 -3.83 12.90
C GLY A 207 -16.98 -4.39 12.01
N LYS A 208 -17.40 -3.58 11.04
CA LYS A 208 -18.41 -4.00 10.07
C LYS A 208 -17.75 -4.84 8.97
N LEU A 209 -18.46 -5.84 8.49
CA LEU A 209 -18.15 -6.58 7.26
C LEU A 209 -19.34 -6.48 6.29
N PRO A 210 -19.15 -6.84 5.00
CA PRO A 210 -20.27 -7.02 4.09
C PRO A 210 -21.34 -7.95 4.68
N LYS A 211 -22.60 -7.73 4.31
CA LYS A 211 -23.69 -8.60 4.75
C LYS A 211 -23.44 -10.02 4.21
N ASP A 212 -23.70 -11.03 5.04
CA ASP A 212 -23.54 -12.44 4.70
C ASP A 212 -22.10 -12.79 4.26
N TYR A 213 -21.11 -12.08 4.81
CA TYR A 213 -19.70 -12.32 4.50
C TYR A 213 -19.24 -13.69 5.00
N ASP A 214 -18.68 -14.47 4.09
CA ASP A 214 -18.01 -15.73 4.37
C ASP A 214 -16.50 -15.56 4.19
N ILE A 215 -15.75 -15.87 5.24
CA ILE A 215 -14.29 -15.76 5.29
C ILE A 215 -13.59 -17.01 4.75
N HIS A 216 -14.27 -18.15 4.62
CA HIS A 216 -13.67 -19.39 4.17
C HIS A 216 -13.12 -19.27 2.74
N GLY A 217 -11.88 -19.73 2.54
CA GLY A 217 -11.11 -19.62 1.30
C GLY A 217 -10.71 -18.19 0.93
N LYS A 218 -10.87 -17.22 1.85
CA LYS A 218 -10.50 -15.81 1.61
C LYS A 218 -9.08 -15.53 2.11
N GLN A 219 -8.57 -14.43 1.59
CA GLN A 219 -7.25 -13.91 1.93
C GLN A 219 -7.35 -12.46 2.37
N TRP A 220 -6.77 -12.12 3.52
CA TRP A 220 -6.68 -10.75 4.02
C TRP A 220 -5.23 -10.32 4.13
N GLY A 221 -4.94 -9.09 3.71
CA GLY A 221 -3.61 -8.51 3.87
C GLY A 221 -3.37 -8.05 5.31
N VAL A 222 -2.12 -8.11 5.76
CA VAL A 222 -1.69 -7.55 7.05
C VAL A 222 -0.39 -6.80 6.82
N LEU A 223 -0.39 -5.53 7.20
CA LEU A 223 0.78 -4.69 7.30
C LEU A 223 1.10 -4.48 8.79
N ILE A 224 2.33 -4.79 9.19
CA ILE A 224 2.84 -4.55 10.55
C ILE A 224 3.98 -3.55 10.46
N ILE A 225 3.89 -2.45 11.18
CA ILE A 225 4.93 -1.43 11.30
C ILE A 225 5.46 -1.47 12.73
N ASP A 226 6.74 -1.80 12.90
CA ASP A 226 7.43 -1.84 14.19
C ASP A 226 8.70 -0.98 14.10
N GLY A 227 8.62 0.23 14.63
CA GLY A 227 9.68 1.23 14.54
C GLY A 227 10.00 1.59 13.09
N ALA A 228 11.24 1.31 12.66
CA ALA A 228 11.71 1.61 11.30
C ALA A 228 11.48 0.47 10.29
N ARG A 229 11.06 -0.72 10.74
CA ARG A 229 10.77 -1.87 9.88
C ARG A 229 9.27 -2.00 9.69
N ALA A 230 8.87 -2.44 8.50
CA ALA A 230 7.50 -2.81 8.24
C ALA A 230 7.46 -4.03 7.34
N MET A 231 6.56 -4.95 7.66
CA MET A 231 6.39 -6.22 6.95
C MET A 231 4.94 -6.35 6.49
N GLU A 232 4.76 -6.85 5.28
CA GLU A 232 3.45 -7.08 4.69
C GLU A 232 3.31 -8.53 4.24
N THR A 233 2.19 -9.15 4.63
CA THR A 233 1.87 -10.54 4.28
C THR A 233 0.36 -10.72 4.12
N THR A 234 -0.04 -11.92 3.74
CA THR A 234 -1.45 -12.30 3.57
C THR A 234 -1.79 -13.46 4.50
N LEU A 235 -2.93 -13.37 5.17
CA LEU A 235 -3.53 -14.44 5.94
C LEU A 235 -4.52 -15.20 5.07
N ALA A 236 -4.46 -16.53 5.10
CA ALA A 236 -5.47 -17.40 4.50
C ALA A 236 -6.40 -17.93 5.59
N PHE A 237 -7.70 -18.03 5.28
CA PHE A 237 -8.71 -18.58 6.18
C PHE A 237 -9.34 -19.79 5.50
N ASP A 238 -9.14 -20.95 6.10
CA ASP A 238 -9.75 -22.23 5.70
C ASP A 238 -11.10 -22.47 6.39
#